data_AF-A0A938HSS0-F1
#
_entry.id   AF-A0A938HSS0-F1
#
_cell.length_a   1.000
_cell.length_b   1.000
_cell.length_c   1.000
_cell.angle_alpha   90.00
_cell.angle_beta   90.00
_cell.angle_gamma   90.00
#
_symmetry.space_group_name_H-M   'P 1'
#
loop_
_entity.id
_entity.type
_entity.pdbx_description
1 polymer ?
#
loop_
_entity_poly.entity_id
_entity_poly.type
_entity_poly.pdbx_seq_one_letter_code
_entity_poly.pdbx_strand_id
1 'polypeptide(L)'
;MAETSLTHGLTDADLDFVVASAAPDAVNKEQLKALIREDESFRQGMVGDDRVFQRVMADDEIFLKVSPALYFEVLLRRAARELQIATHTLERSGSGRIPVFDAQEVSSFLARPEVLEYLATMLASFTRIRSYVTHVRIAHGVRRRVRFNDMDVDSLVTLCAATGEEHRLALYKRIGDVCLFLTGLFPAHATMRPITGALRMRRS
;
A
#
# COMPACT_ATOMS: atom_id res chain seq x y z
N MET A 1 -14.78 12.86 -16.49
CA MET A 1 -15.12 11.47 -16.13
C MET A 1 -14.57 11.21 -14.75
N ALA A 2 -15.43 10.74 -13.85
CA ALA A 2 -15.27 10.56 -12.40
C ALA A 2 -13.86 10.74 -11.83
N GLU A 3 -13.65 11.86 -11.12
CA GLU A 3 -12.67 11.91 -10.03
C GLU A 3 -12.94 10.71 -9.14
N THR A 4 -12.05 9.71 -9.21
CA THR A 4 -12.10 8.60 -8.28
C THR A 4 -11.52 9.12 -6.98
N SER A 5 -12.39 9.68 -6.13
CA SER A 5 -12.10 9.89 -4.72
C SER A 5 -11.43 8.63 -4.21
N LEU A 6 -10.20 8.75 -3.72
CA LEU A 6 -9.38 7.65 -3.19
C LEU A 6 -9.93 7.09 -1.85
N THR A 7 -11.20 7.32 -1.55
CA THR A 7 -11.82 7.12 -0.24
C THR A 7 -13.09 6.28 -0.38
N HIS A 8 -12.92 4.96 -0.48
CA HIS A 8 -13.88 3.96 0.00
C HIS A 8 -13.11 2.65 0.23
N GLY A 9 -12.31 2.62 1.30
CA GLY A 9 -11.21 1.67 1.51
C GLY A 9 -11.59 0.25 1.94
N LEU A 10 -12.85 0.01 2.32
CA LEU A 10 -13.36 -1.29 2.79
C LEU A 10 -14.65 -1.66 2.05
N THR A 11 -14.74 -2.93 1.66
CA THR A 11 -15.94 -3.50 1.03
C THR A 11 -17.00 -3.83 2.08
N ASP A 12 -18.24 -4.08 1.65
CA ASP A 12 -19.29 -4.52 2.58
C ASP A 12 -18.92 -5.83 3.30
N ALA A 13 -18.26 -6.76 2.59
CA ALA A 13 -17.74 -7.98 3.19
C ALA A 13 -16.68 -7.72 4.28
N ASP A 14 -15.82 -6.71 4.06
CA ASP A 14 -14.84 -6.29 5.07
C ASP A 14 -15.54 -5.74 6.32
N LEU A 15 -16.57 -4.91 6.14
CA LEU A 15 -17.32 -4.32 7.24
C LEU A 15 -18.13 -5.38 8.00
N ASP A 16 -18.73 -6.32 7.29
CA ASP A 16 -19.38 -7.49 7.88
C ASP A 16 -18.41 -8.31 8.72
N PHE A 17 -17.21 -8.56 8.19
CA PHE A 17 -16.17 -9.28 8.90
C PHE A 17 -15.73 -8.55 10.19
N VAL A 18 -15.48 -7.23 10.11
CA VAL A 18 -15.06 -6.42 11.26
C VAL A 18 -16.15 -6.42 12.34
N VAL A 19 -17.41 -6.12 11.97
CA VAL A 19 -18.52 -6.09 12.92
C VAL A 19 -18.78 -7.47 13.52
N ALA A 20 -18.77 -8.53 12.73
CA ALA A 20 -18.95 -9.89 13.22
C ALA A 20 -17.83 -10.37 14.17
N SER A 21 -16.69 -9.70 14.18
CA SER A 21 -15.52 -10.05 15.01
C SER A 21 -15.42 -9.18 16.26
N ALA A 22 -15.50 -7.85 16.10
CA ALA A 22 -15.39 -6.89 17.19
C ALA A 22 -16.71 -6.70 17.97
N ALA A 23 -17.86 -6.96 17.36
CA ALA A 23 -19.16 -6.75 17.99
C ALA A 23 -20.17 -7.83 17.58
N PRO A 24 -19.91 -9.12 17.90
CA PRO A 24 -20.75 -10.24 17.45
C PRO A 24 -22.21 -10.12 17.90
N ASP A 25 -22.41 -9.61 19.13
CA ASP A 25 -23.71 -9.48 19.79
C ASP A 25 -24.41 -8.14 19.51
N ALA A 26 -23.87 -7.31 18.61
CA ALA A 26 -24.47 -6.02 18.29
C ALA A 26 -25.86 -6.20 17.63
N VAL A 27 -26.85 -5.52 18.19
CA VAL A 27 -28.24 -5.53 17.70
C VAL A 27 -28.36 -4.83 16.35
N ASN A 28 -27.66 -3.70 16.17
CA ASN A 28 -27.73 -2.89 14.94
C ASN A 28 -26.39 -2.90 14.19
N LYS A 29 -26.12 -3.99 13.47
CA LYS A 29 -24.87 -4.15 12.69
C LYS A 29 -24.75 -3.13 11.57
N GLU A 30 -25.86 -2.74 10.92
CA GLU A 30 -25.84 -1.75 9.84
C GLU A 30 -25.39 -0.37 10.32
N GLN A 31 -25.84 0.05 11.50
CA GLN A 31 -25.38 1.30 12.11
C GLN A 31 -23.88 1.26 12.42
N LEU A 32 -23.36 0.13 12.90
CA LEU A 32 -21.92 -0.02 13.13
C LEU A 32 -21.13 0.08 11.82
N LYS A 33 -21.62 -0.53 10.73
CA LYS A 33 -20.97 -0.40 9.41
C LYS A 33 -20.98 1.04 8.92
N ALA A 34 -22.05 1.79 9.13
CA ALA A 34 -22.11 3.21 8.79
C ALA A 34 -21.08 4.02 9.59
N LEU A 35 -20.99 3.81 10.91
CA LEU A 35 -19.99 4.46 11.77
C LEU A 35 -18.55 4.14 11.35
N ILE A 36 -18.25 2.89 10.96
CA ILE A 36 -16.92 2.53 10.45
C ILE A 36 -16.57 3.29 9.15
N ARG A 37 -17.57 3.64 8.33
CA ARG A 37 -17.35 4.41 7.09
C ARG A 37 -17.20 5.91 7.32
N GLU A 38 -17.88 6.44 8.32
CA GLU A 38 -18.04 7.89 8.53
C GLU A 38 -17.14 8.47 9.63
N ASP A 39 -16.78 7.67 10.63
CA ASP A 39 -15.97 8.07 11.77
C ASP A 39 -14.66 7.29 11.81
N GLU A 40 -13.57 7.99 11.51
CA GLU A 40 -12.23 7.38 11.46
C GLU A 40 -11.73 6.92 12.83
N SER A 41 -12.10 7.62 13.91
CA SER A 41 -11.74 7.19 15.27
C SER A 41 -12.48 5.91 15.63
N PHE A 42 -13.74 5.80 15.21
CA PHE A 42 -14.53 4.59 15.39
C PHE A 42 -13.96 3.42 14.57
N ARG A 43 -13.61 3.65 13.29
CA ARG A 43 -12.94 2.67 12.45
C ARG A 43 -11.64 2.19 13.08
N GLN A 44 -10.81 3.10 13.58
CA GLN A 44 -9.57 2.77 14.27
C GLN A 44 -9.80 1.84 15.45
N GLY A 45 -10.83 2.10 16.26
CA GLY A 45 -11.21 1.24 17.38
C GLY A 45 -11.67 -0.14 16.93
N MET A 46 -12.57 -0.20 15.95
CA MET A 46 -13.18 -1.45 15.47
C MET A 46 -12.19 -2.34 14.71
N VAL A 47 -11.46 -1.79 13.73
CA VAL A 47 -10.49 -2.54 12.92
C VAL A 47 -9.26 -2.90 13.76
N GLY A 48 -8.89 -2.06 14.73
CA GLY A 48 -7.80 -2.31 15.67
C GLY A 48 -8.14 -3.23 16.84
N ASP A 49 -9.36 -3.78 16.93
CA ASP A 49 -9.74 -4.70 18.00
C ASP A 49 -8.93 -6.00 17.91
N ASP A 50 -8.43 -6.49 19.05
CA ASP A 50 -7.59 -7.70 19.07
C ASP A 50 -8.35 -8.93 18.53
N ARG A 51 -9.68 -9.00 18.67
CA ARG A 51 -10.49 -10.10 18.12
C ARG A 51 -10.50 -10.10 16.61
N VAL A 52 -10.48 -8.93 15.97
CA VAL A 52 -10.35 -8.80 14.51
C VAL A 52 -9.01 -9.37 14.09
N PHE A 53 -7.92 -8.93 14.74
CA PHE A 53 -6.58 -9.44 14.46
C PHE A 53 -6.48 -10.96 14.62
N GLN A 54 -6.94 -11.50 15.76
CA GLN A 54 -6.89 -12.94 16.03
C GLN A 54 -7.67 -13.74 14.98
N ARG A 55 -8.83 -13.25 14.56
CA ARG A 55 -9.64 -13.93 13.53
C ARG A 55 -8.96 -13.90 12.16
N VAL A 56 -8.31 -12.79 11.79
CA VAL A 56 -7.54 -12.70 10.54
C VAL A 56 -6.37 -13.69 10.55
N MET A 57 -5.71 -13.89 11.70
CA MET A 57 -4.56 -14.80 11.82
C MET A 57 -4.93 -16.28 11.96
N ALA A 58 -6.12 -16.58 12.48
CA ALA A 58 -6.56 -17.95 12.73
C ALA A 58 -7.19 -18.64 11.51
N ASP A 59 -7.51 -17.89 10.46
CA ASP A 59 -8.28 -18.36 9.31
C ASP A 59 -7.39 -18.55 8.07
N ASP A 60 -7.05 -19.80 7.73
CA ASP A 60 -6.20 -20.10 6.57
C ASP A 60 -6.79 -19.66 5.23
N GLU A 61 -8.11 -19.45 5.17
CA GLU A 61 -8.85 -19.00 3.98
C GLU A 61 -9.22 -17.51 4.05
N ILE A 62 -8.57 -16.72 4.90
CA ILE A 62 -8.91 -15.32 5.15
C ILE A 62 -8.97 -14.47 3.88
N PHE A 63 -8.10 -14.72 2.89
CA PHE A 63 -8.08 -13.99 1.62
C PHE A 63 -9.31 -14.22 0.72
N LEU A 64 -10.15 -15.21 1.04
CA LEU A 64 -11.46 -15.40 0.39
C LEU A 64 -12.57 -14.59 1.06
N LYS A 65 -12.36 -14.16 2.31
CA LYS A 65 -13.38 -13.55 3.18
C LYS A 65 -13.20 -12.04 3.31
N VAL A 66 -11.96 -11.56 3.25
CA VAL A 66 -11.63 -10.14 3.35
C VAL A 66 -10.82 -9.66 2.16
N SER A 67 -10.92 -8.37 1.88
CA SER A 67 -10.07 -7.72 0.90
C SER A 67 -8.62 -7.65 1.42
N PRO A 68 -7.63 -7.62 0.51
CA PRO A 68 -6.25 -7.35 0.89
C PRO A 68 -6.07 -6.01 1.62
N ALA A 69 -6.93 -5.02 1.37
CA ALA A 69 -6.87 -3.72 2.02
C ALA A 69 -7.17 -3.86 3.52
N LEU A 70 -8.26 -4.55 3.89
CA LEU A 70 -8.57 -4.82 5.30
C LEU A 70 -7.46 -5.65 5.96
N TYR A 71 -6.97 -6.69 5.27
CA TYR A 71 -5.89 -7.54 5.79
C TYR A 71 -4.66 -6.70 6.19
N PHE A 72 -4.17 -5.84 5.29
CA PHE A 72 -3.01 -5.00 5.60
C PHE A 72 -3.33 -3.91 6.63
N GLU A 73 -4.52 -3.34 6.64
CA GLU A 73 -4.92 -2.37 7.66
C GLU A 73 -4.86 -2.97 9.07
N VAL A 74 -5.41 -4.17 9.26
CA VAL A 74 -5.37 -4.90 10.53
C VAL A 74 -3.92 -5.16 10.97
N LEU A 75 -3.07 -5.63 10.04
CA LEU A 75 -1.65 -5.87 10.34
C LEU A 75 -0.89 -4.60 10.68
N LEU A 76 -1.11 -3.50 9.94
CA LEU A 76 -0.44 -2.23 10.18
C LEU A 76 -0.87 -1.62 11.52
N ARG A 77 -2.16 -1.68 11.87
CA ARG A 77 -2.67 -1.22 13.18
C ARG A 77 -2.07 -2.05 14.32
N ARG A 78 -1.92 -3.37 14.12
CA ARG A 78 -1.25 -4.24 15.09
C ARG A 78 0.24 -3.88 15.24
N ALA A 79 0.96 -3.75 14.14
CA ALA A 79 2.38 -3.39 14.14
C ALA A 79 2.62 -2.03 14.81
N ALA A 80 1.77 -1.02 14.53
CA ALA A 80 1.85 0.29 15.18
C ALA A 80 1.67 0.19 16.71
N ARG A 81 0.71 -0.62 17.18
CA ARG A 81 0.51 -0.86 18.63
C ARG A 81 1.71 -1.58 19.25
N GLU A 82 2.29 -2.56 18.56
CA GLU A 82 3.46 -3.28 19.06
C GLU A 82 4.71 -2.37 19.11
N LEU A 83 4.87 -1.48 18.14
CA LEU A 83 5.92 -0.46 18.13
C LEU A 83 5.78 0.57 19.26
N GLN A 84 4.55 0.90 19.68
CA GLN A 84 4.31 1.76 20.86
C GLN A 84 4.78 1.13 22.17
N ILE A 85 4.68 -0.19 22.26
CA ILE A 85 5.05 -0.94 23.47
C ILE A 85 6.55 -1.26 23.44
N ALA A 86 7.14 -1.43 22.25
CA ALA A 86 8.54 -1.73 22.08
C ALA A 86 9.44 -0.52 22.40
N THR A 87 10.36 -0.69 23.35
CA THR A 87 11.35 0.37 23.71
C THR A 87 12.45 0.53 22.64
N HIS A 88 12.55 -0.36 21.65
CA HIS A 88 13.53 -0.32 20.56
C HIS A 88 13.07 -1.13 19.33
N THR A 89 13.42 -0.70 18.12
CA THR A 89 13.36 -1.51 16.89
C THR A 89 14.77 -1.93 16.47
N LEU A 90 14.97 -3.18 16.05
CA LEU A 90 16.26 -3.62 15.49
C LEU A 90 16.21 -3.48 13.96
N GLU A 91 16.85 -2.44 13.41
CA GLU A 91 17.04 -2.34 11.96
C GLU A 91 18.29 -3.10 11.52
N ARG A 92 18.25 -3.63 10.30
CA ARG A 92 19.40 -4.31 9.69
C ARG A 92 20.05 -3.37 8.69
N SER A 93 21.21 -2.84 9.05
CA SER A 93 22.05 -2.01 8.17
C SER A 93 23.36 -2.75 7.89
N GLY A 94 23.58 -3.15 6.64
CA GLY A 94 24.74 -3.95 6.24
C GLY A 94 24.79 -5.33 6.93
N SER A 95 25.96 -5.71 7.45
CA SER A 95 26.21 -6.99 8.15
C SER A 95 25.84 -6.98 9.65
N GLY A 96 25.25 -5.91 10.17
CA GLY A 96 24.93 -5.75 11.60
C GLY A 96 23.47 -5.39 11.88
N ARG A 97 23.04 -5.64 13.13
CA ARG A 97 21.75 -5.19 13.68
C ARG A 97 22.00 -3.92 14.48
N ILE A 98 21.42 -2.79 14.08
CA ILE A 98 21.51 -1.53 14.83
C ILE A 98 20.16 -1.32 15.52
N PRO A 99 20.11 -1.16 16.85
CA PRO A 99 18.90 -0.69 17.51
C PRO A 99 18.64 0.74 17.05
N VAL A 100 17.54 0.95 16.34
CA VAL A 100 17.06 2.27 15.93
C VAL A 100 16.06 2.73 16.99
N PHE A 101 16.36 3.86 17.60
CA PHE A 101 15.63 4.43 18.74
C PHE A 101 14.45 5.32 18.30
N ASP A 102 13.93 5.13 17.09
CA ASP A 102 12.85 5.96 16.51
C ASP A 102 11.48 5.27 16.52
N ALA A 103 11.33 4.19 17.30
CA ALA A 103 10.07 3.44 17.41
C ALA A 103 8.87 4.34 17.76
N GLN A 104 9.08 5.36 18.60
CA GLN A 104 8.04 6.31 18.99
C GLN A 104 7.66 7.26 17.85
N GLU A 105 8.62 7.75 17.06
CA GLU A 105 8.36 8.63 15.92
C GLU A 105 7.65 7.86 14.80
N VAL A 106 8.13 6.66 14.48
CA VAL A 106 7.51 5.75 13.51
C VAL A 106 6.09 5.37 13.93
N SER A 107 5.90 5.02 15.20
CA SER A 107 4.56 4.77 15.77
C SER A 107 3.66 5.99 15.63
N SER A 108 4.15 7.19 15.96
CA SER A 108 3.36 8.42 15.90
C SER A 108 2.99 8.76 14.46
N PHE A 109 3.87 8.49 13.51
CA PHE A 109 3.61 8.62 12.09
C PHE A 109 2.56 7.62 11.60
N LEU A 110 2.65 6.34 12.00
CA LEU A 110 1.67 5.30 11.68
C LEU A 110 0.32 5.48 12.41
N ALA A 111 0.29 6.21 13.53
CA ALA A 111 -0.94 6.53 14.25
C ALA A 111 -1.85 7.49 13.46
N ARG A 112 -1.32 8.16 12.43
CA ARG A 112 -2.12 8.99 11.53
C ARG A 112 -2.98 8.12 10.60
N PRO A 113 -4.31 8.24 10.64
CA PRO A 113 -5.19 7.39 9.84
C PRO A 113 -4.88 7.42 8.35
N GLU A 114 -4.63 8.59 7.78
CA GLU A 114 -4.43 8.75 6.33
C GLU A 114 -3.16 8.05 5.86
N VAL A 115 -2.13 8.01 6.71
CA VAL A 115 -0.87 7.30 6.42
C VAL A 115 -1.10 5.80 6.44
N LEU A 116 -1.77 5.30 7.47
CA LEU A 116 -2.02 3.88 7.65
C LEU A 116 -2.92 3.34 6.53
N GLU A 117 -3.99 4.05 6.21
CA GLU A 117 -4.91 3.72 5.12
C GLU A 117 -4.23 3.75 3.75
N TYR A 118 -3.39 4.77 3.52
CA TYR A 118 -2.59 4.85 2.31
C TYR A 118 -1.67 3.63 2.19
N LEU A 119 -0.95 3.26 3.25
CA LEU A 119 -0.06 2.10 3.26
C LEU A 119 -0.83 0.79 3.07
N ALA A 120 -1.97 0.61 3.72
CA ALA A 120 -2.83 -0.56 3.54
C ALA A 120 -3.29 -0.70 2.08
N THR A 121 -3.75 0.40 1.49
CA THR A 121 -4.18 0.47 0.08
C THR A 121 -3.02 0.23 -0.87
N MET A 122 -1.85 0.81 -0.57
CA MET A 122 -0.63 0.64 -1.35
C MET A 122 -0.19 -0.82 -1.36
N LEU A 123 -0.09 -1.47 -0.19
CA LEU A 123 0.29 -2.88 -0.08
C LEU A 123 -0.73 -3.79 -0.76
N ALA A 124 -2.02 -3.52 -0.59
CA ALA A 124 -3.08 -4.23 -1.28
C ALA A 124 -2.94 -4.17 -2.80
N SER A 125 -2.48 -3.04 -3.35
CA SER A 125 -2.28 -2.86 -4.79
C SER A 125 -1.20 -3.78 -5.40
N PHE A 126 -0.32 -4.36 -4.58
CA PHE A 126 0.73 -5.29 -5.01
C PHE A 126 0.31 -6.76 -4.97
N THR A 127 -0.83 -7.08 -4.33
CA THR A 127 -1.36 -8.45 -4.31
C THR A 127 -1.89 -8.92 -5.66
N ARG A 128 -2.22 -7.98 -6.56
CA ARG A 128 -2.67 -8.27 -7.93
C ARG A 128 -1.75 -7.57 -8.91
N ILE A 129 -0.81 -8.30 -9.50
CA ILE A 129 0.04 -7.76 -10.57
C ILE A 129 -0.82 -7.54 -11.82
N ARG A 130 -1.03 -6.28 -12.18
CA ARG A 130 -1.68 -5.91 -13.44
C ARG A 130 -0.59 -5.68 -14.51
N SER A 131 -0.78 -6.29 -15.67
CA SER A 131 0.03 -6.03 -16.86
C SER A 131 -0.88 -5.41 -17.92
N TYR A 132 -0.56 -4.20 -18.36
CA TYR A 132 -1.29 -3.54 -19.44
C TYR A 132 -0.52 -3.64 -20.74
N VAL A 133 -1.23 -3.62 -21.87
CA VAL A 133 -0.59 -3.58 -23.19
C VAL A 133 -1.11 -2.36 -23.93
N THR A 134 -0.24 -1.38 -24.15
CA THR A 134 -0.56 -0.14 -24.87
C THR A 134 0.26 -0.02 -26.14
N HIS A 135 -0.36 0.55 -27.18
CA HIS A 135 0.34 0.90 -28.41
C HIS A 135 0.98 2.28 -28.26
N VAL A 136 2.29 2.32 -28.03
CA VAL A 136 3.05 3.56 -27.99
C VAL A 136 3.51 3.90 -29.40
N ARG A 137 3.37 5.18 -29.78
CA ARG A 137 3.95 5.69 -31.03
C ARG A 137 5.43 5.98 -30.76
N ILE A 138 6.30 5.16 -31.34
CA ILE A 138 7.74 5.42 -31.36
C ILE A 138 7.99 6.24 -32.63
N ALA A 139 8.90 7.22 -32.57
CA ALA A 139 9.16 8.18 -33.63
C ALA A 139 9.17 7.57 -35.06
N HIS A 140 8.76 8.37 -36.05
CA HIS A 140 8.46 7.96 -37.45
C HIS A 140 7.19 7.11 -37.64
N GLY A 141 6.17 7.33 -36.81
CA GLY A 141 4.82 6.80 -37.06
C GLY A 141 4.62 5.32 -36.75
N VAL A 142 5.66 4.61 -36.29
CA VAL A 142 5.59 3.19 -35.92
C VAL A 142 4.87 3.05 -34.58
N ARG A 143 3.74 2.33 -34.57
CA ARG A 143 3.06 1.93 -33.33
C ARG A 143 3.63 0.61 -32.86
N ARG A 144 4.37 0.60 -31.75
CA ARG A 144 4.84 -0.64 -31.14
C ARG A 144 3.90 -1.04 -30.02
N ARG A 145 3.55 -2.32 -29.98
CA ARG A 145 2.83 -2.92 -28.85
C ARG A 145 3.83 -3.04 -27.69
N VAL A 146 3.66 -2.23 -26.65
CA VAL A 146 4.50 -2.26 -25.45
C VAL A 146 3.67 -2.80 -24.30
N ARG A 147 4.19 -3.84 -23.64
CA ARG A 147 3.61 -4.36 -22.40
C ARG A 147 4.19 -3.54 -21.26
N PHE A 148 3.32 -2.85 -20.54
CA PHE A 148 3.63 -2.14 -19.31
C PHE A 148 3.38 -3.08 -18.13
N ASN A 149 4.37 -3.19 -17.26
CA ASN A 149 4.26 -3.86 -15.98
C ASN A 149 4.13 -2.79 -14.89
N ASP A 150 3.09 -2.86 -14.07
CA ASP A 150 2.85 -1.91 -12.97
C ASP A 150 3.87 -1.99 -11.83
N MET A 151 4.87 -2.87 -11.95
CA MET A 151 6.05 -3.00 -11.08
C MET A 151 7.34 -2.43 -11.68
N ASP A 152 7.36 -2.09 -12.98
CA ASP A 152 8.56 -1.59 -13.65
C ASP A 152 8.56 -0.07 -13.73
N VAL A 153 9.40 0.54 -12.89
CA VAL A 153 9.57 2.00 -12.80
C VAL A 153 9.95 2.61 -14.15
N ASP A 154 10.80 1.97 -14.96
CA ASP A 154 11.24 2.55 -16.24
C ASP A 154 10.10 2.55 -17.27
N SER A 155 9.32 1.48 -17.29
CA SER A 155 8.10 1.38 -18.09
C SER A 155 7.09 2.45 -17.70
N LEU A 156 6.90 2.70 -16.40
CA LEU A 156 5.98 3.73 -15.90
C LEU A 156 6.46 5.16 -16.21
N VAL A 157 7.76 5.44 -16.07
CA VAL A 157 8.35 6.74 -16.45
C VAL A 157 8.17 7.00 -17.95
N THR A 158 8.41 5.98 -18.78
CA THR A 158 8.20 6.06 -20.23
C THR A 158 6.74 6.33 -20.58
N LEU A 159 5.81 5.68 -19.89
CA LEU A 159 4.37 5.92 -20.06
C LEU A 159 3.98 7.34 -19.65
N CYS A 160 4.51 7.84 -18.52
CA CYS A 160 4.24 9.19 -18.03
C CYS A 160 4.73 10.28 -18.99
N ALA A 161 5.86 10.05 -19.66
CA ALA A 161 6.38 10.93 -20.70
C ALA A 161 5.48 10.96 -21.96
N ALA A 162 4.77 9.86 -22.24
CA ALA A 162 3.93 9.69 -23.42
C ALA A 162 2.43 10.02 -23.21
N THR A 163 2.01 10.35 -21.98
CA THR A 163 0.59 10.54 -21.61
C THR A 163 0.28 12.02 -21.37
N GLY A 164 -0.96 12.44 -21.63
CA GLY A 164 -1.45 13.78 -21.34
C GLY A 164 -1.40 14.14 -19.85
N GLU A 165 -1.39 15.44 -19.52
CA GLU A 165 -1.23 15.94 -18.14
C GLU A 165 -2.27 15.37 -17.17
N GLU A 166 -3.49 15.13 -17.65
CA GLU A 166 -4.63 14.58 -16.91
C GLU A 166 -4.35 13.22 -16.22
N HIS A 167 -3.39 12.43 -16.71
CA HIS A 167 -3.06 11.12 -16.13
C HIS A 167 -1.70 11.06 -15.43
N ARG A 168 -0.90 12.14 -15.49
CA ARG A 168 0.46 12.15 -14.94
C ARG A 168 0.49 11.95 -13.42
N LEU A 169 -0.45 12.55 -12.70
CA LEU A 169 -0.51 12.45 -11.24
C LEU A 169 -0.67 11.00 -10.77
N ALA A 170 -1.58 10.25 -11.39
CA ALA A 170 -1.79 8.84 -11.06
C ALA A 170 -0.56 7.97 -11.35
N LEU A 171 0.15 8.25 -12.45
CA LEU A 171 1.39 7.56 -12.81
C LEU A 171 2.53 7.90 -11.84
N TYR A 172 2.68 9.16 -11.43
CA TYR A 172 3.67 9.54 -10.41
C TYR A 172 3.39 8.89 -9.06
N LYS A 173 2.12 8.85 -8.65
CA LYS A 173 1.69 8.14 -7.44
C LYS A 173 2.07 6.66 -7.53
N ARG A 174 1.80 5.99 -8.66
CA ARG A 174 2.16 4.57 -8.84
C ARG A 174 3.68 4.35 -8.81
N ILE A 175 4.46 5.22 -9.45
CA ILE A 175 5.93 5.16 -9.40
C ILE A 175 6.40 5.29 -7.94
N GLY A 176 5.85 6.24 -7.19
CA GLY A 176 6.12 6.42 -5.77
C GLY A 176 5.82 5.17 -4.94
N ASP A 177 4.63 4.58 -5.13
CA ASP A 177 4.23 3.34 -4.46
C ASP A 177 5.22 2.19 -4.73
N VAL A 178 5.64 2.02 -6.00
CA VAL A 178 6.58 0.96 -6.40
C VAL A 178 7.94 1.18 -5.75
N CYS A 179 8.45 2.42 -5.77
CA CYS A 179 9.69 2.76 -5.11
C CYS A 179 9.62 2.47 -3.60
N LEU A 180 8.56 2.92 -2.93
CA LEU A 180 8.36 2.72 -1.49
C LEU A 180 8.27 1.22 -1.13
N PHE A 181 7.57 0.42 -1.94
CA PHE A 181 7.47 -1.02 -1.76
C PHE A 181 8.82 -1.73 -1.94
N LEU A 182 9.55 -1.40 -3.00
CA LEU A 182 10.85 -2.01 -3.29
C LEU A 182 11.90 -1.64 -2.23
N THR A 183 11.98 -0.37 -1.83
CA THR A 183 12.95 0.06 -0.81
C THR A 183 12.58 -0.46 0.59
N GLY A 184 11.29 -0.53 0.91
CA GLY A 184 10.81 -0.95 2.23
C GLY A 184 10.88 -2.46 2.46
N LEU A 185 10.49 -3.28 1.48
CA LEU A 185 10.45 -4.75 1.63
C LEU A 185 11.69 -5.46 1.09
N PHE A 186 12.37 -4.85 0.11
CA PHE A 186 13.53 -5.42 -0.56
C PHE A 186 14.71 -4.44 -0.58
N PRO A 187 15.22 -4.01 0.60
CA PRO A 187 16.25 -2.97 0.68
C PRO A 187 17.54 -3.32 -0.10
N ALA A 188 17.85 -4.61 -0.24
CA ALA A 188 18.97 -5.11 -1.05
C ALA A 188 18.81 -4.87 -2.56
N HIS A 189 17.61 -4.59 -3.06
CA HIS A 189 17.36 -4.27 -4.48
C HIS A 189 17.51 -2.77 -4.78
N ALA A 190 17.38 -1.90 -3.76
CA ALA A 190 17.52 -0.45 -3.92
C ALA A 190 18.98 -0.01 -4.18
N THR A 191 19.95 -0.82 -3.75
CA THR A 191 21.38 -0.56 -3.90
C THR A 191 21.91 -0.74 -5.32
N MET A 192 21.10 -1.25 -6.26
CA MET A 192 21.55 -1.58 -7.62
C MET A 192 21.18 -0.54 -8.70
N ARG A 193 20.73 0.66 -8.31
CA ARG A 193 20.69 1.80 -9.23
C ARG A 193 21.65 2.88 -8.74
N PRO A 194 22.88 2.92 -9.27
CA PRO A 194 23.70 4.10 -9.07
C PRO A 194 22.93 5.29 -9.66
N ILE A 195 22.79 6.35 -8.89
CA ILE A 195 22.34 7.66 -9.36
C ILE A 195 23.43 8.14 -10.32
N THR A 196 23.42 7.66 -11.55
CA THR A 196 24.38 8.08 -12.55
C THR A 196 23.60 8.37 -13.82
N GLY A 197 23.18 9.63 -13.93
CA GLY A 197 22.89 10.28 -15.20
C GLY A 197 24.15 10.44 -16.06
N ALA A 198 24.92 9.36 -16.25
CA ALA A 198 25.95 9.30 -17.27
C ALA A 198 25.31 8.67 -18.51
N LEU A 199 24.68 9.52 -19.33
CA LEU A 199 24.58 9.29 -20.77
C LEU A 199 25.98 8.94 -21.26
N ARG A 200 26.24 7.65 -21.49
CA ARG A 200 27.45 7.18 -22.14
C ARG A 200 27.35 7.63 -23.60
N MET A 201 27.79 8.85 -23.89
CA MET A 201 28.02 9.32 -25.25
C MET A 201 29.05 8.37 -25.88
N ARG A 202 28.57 7.56 -26.81
CA ARG A 202 29.38 6.75 -27.69
C ARG A 202 30.05 7.70 -28.69
N ARG A 203 31.31 8.06 -28.48
CA ARG A 203 32.13 8.70 -29.52
C ARG A 203 32.55 7.65 -30.54
N SER A 204 32.30 7.98 -31.80
CA SER A 204 32.82 7.32 -33.01
C SER A 204 34.34 7.38 -33.06
#